data_AF-A0A8R1XP48-F1
#
_entry.id   AF-A0A8R1XP48-F1
#
_cell.length_a   1.000
_cell.length_b   1.000
_cell.length_c   1.000
_cell.angle_alpha   90.00
_cell.angle_beta   90.00
_cell.angle_gamma   90.00
#
_symmetry.space_group_name_H-M   'P 1'
#
loop_
_entity.id
_entity.type
_entity.pdbx_description
1 polymer ?
#
loop_
_entity_poly.entity_id
_entity_poly.type
_entity_poly.pdbx_seq_one_letter_code
_entity_poly.pdbx_strand_id
1 'polypeptide(L)'
;MELAIIAKPESTLTELIFIHKKLFKLSAQENSIFNLSANFYTNYGPRSVRWSICFSNYTTLAINSNDSYSIPPQGKYKISVKAISKQNIEISTELMFERNLIDVWNSEFLTKLMEILETSDFFDCILQLQYELRFEAHEFVQVYPWLFSTAFVTPNIPSNLPNNDYRSIMYAKAIENPDFTIYATDGTIETVRYLIYLTIDRIHTEIDANPGIKSIVIEYRKESVQQMINYALKGSFDLMNASPNILDDFISCIRTFRPRGFWTLIHHITDGLRKKLNDEWDKLDIDIVLRYLSLSIHHRLHELCSKAIILVANIHYRQFMLEYNIDSNGSKLEIYNTLKDSELPFEGNAIQKIQSIYYAGKQTQLLFRYKIKQERQGKTINDCEHILCN
;
A
#
# COMPACT_ATOMS: atom_id res chain seq x y z
N MET A 1 8.15 18.33 13.91
CA MET A 1 7.08 19.13 13.26
C MET A 1 7.74 19.92 12.12
N GLU A 2 7.91 19.27 10.97
CA GLU A 2 8.28 19.87 9.68
C GLU A 2 7.37 19.18 8.67
N LEU A 3 6.09 19.52 8.74
CA LEU A 3 5.21 19.48 7.58
C LEU A 3 5.33 20.88 7.02
N ALA A 4 6.33 21.14 6.19
CA ALA A 4 6.33 22.31 5.32
C ALA A 4 5.32 22.06 4.18
N ILE A 5 4.09 21.69 4.55
CA ILE A 5 2.91 21.97 3.76
C ILE A 5 2.66 23.46 3.96
N ILE A 6 3.48 24.31 3.33
CA ILE A 6 2.95 25.57 2.82
C ILE A 6 2.18 25.18 1.56
N ALA A 7 1.12 24.38 1.72
CA ALA A 7 0.03 24.39 0.76
C ALA A 7 -0.54 25.79 0.90
N LYS A 8 -0.12 26.69 0.00
CA LYS A 8 -0.88 27.92 -0.20
C LYS A 8 -2.32 27.46 -0.46
N PRO A 9 -3.35 28.05 0.18
CA PRO A 9 -4.73 27.57 0.15
C PRO A 9 -5.33 27.41 -1.27
N GLU A 10 -4.64 27.89 -2.31
CA GLU A 10 -5.06 27.83 -3.72
C GLU A 10 -4.08 27.06 -4.63
N SER A 11 -3.26 26.18 -4.06
CA SER A 11 -2.31 25.37 -4.82
C SER A 11 -2.77 23.92 -4.96
N THR A 12 -2.70 23.38 -6.18
CA THR A 12 -2.94 21.95 -6.45
C THR A 12 -1.61 21.26 -6.69
N LEU A 13 -1.33 20.18 -5.97
CA LEU A 13 -0.17 19.34 -6.21
C LEU A 13 -0.32 18.66 -7.58
N THR A 14 0.59 18.93 -8.50
CA THR A 14 0.52 18.42 -9.88
C THR A 14 1.52 17.32 -10.16
N GLU A 15 2.74 17.44 -9.66
CA GLU A 15 3.84 16.52 -9.96
C GLU A 15 4.67 16.22 -8.72
N LEU A 16 5.09 14.96 -8.61
CA LEU A 16 6.08 14.48 -7.65
C LEU A 16 7.38 14.21 -8.40
N ILE A 17 8.48 14.76 -7.90
CA ILE A 17 9.80 14.60 -8.49
C ILE A 17 10.71 13.96 -7.46
N PHE A 18 11.15 12.74 -7.75
CA PHE A 18 12.06 11.97 -6.92
C PHE A 18 13.47 12.04 -7.49
N ILE A 19 14.44 12.42 -6.66
CA ILE A 19 15.84 12.58 -7.05
C ILE A 19 16.72 11.67 -6.21
N HIS A 20 17.29 10.64 -6.82
CA HIS A 20 18.29 9.78 -6.21
C HIS A 20 19.68 10.17 -6.71
N LYS A 21 20.62 10.37 -5.79
CA LYS A 21 22.00 10.76 -6.11
C LYS A 21 22.94 9.62 -5.76
N LYS A 22 23.84 9.30 -6.69
CA LYS A 22 24.89 8.29 -6.51
C LYS A 22 26.23 8.91 -6.87
N LEU A 23 27.21 8.71 -6.01
CA LEU A 23 28.59 9.09 -6.25
C LEU A 23 29.41 7.83 -6.49
N PHE A 24 30.27 7.87 -7.50
CA PHE A 24 31.11 6.76 -7.88
C PHE A 24 32.54 7.24 -8.12
N LYS A 25 33.53 6.57 -7.55
CA LYS A 25 34.94 6.89 -7.81
C LYS A 25 35.39 6.14 -9.06
N LEU A 26 35.84 6.87 -10.07
CA LEU A 26 36.29 6.31 -11.34
C LEU A 26 37.66 5.62 -11.15
N SER A 27 37.85 4.46 -11.80
CA SER A 27 39.09 3.70 -11.75
C SER A 27 39.39 3.01 -13.09
N ALA A 28 40.66 2.74 -13.37
CA ALA A 28 41.06 2.14 -14.65
C ALA A 28 40.55 0.69 -14.87
N GLN A 29 40.23 -0.04 -13.79
CA GLN A 29 39.86 -1.46 -13.87
C GLN A 29 38.37 -1.72 -13.68
N GLU A 30 37.65 -0.82 -13.00
CA GLU A 30 36.25 -1.03 -12.62
C GLU A 30 35.30 -0.04 -13.30
N ASN A 31 35.79 0.80 -14.22
CA ASN A 31 34.89 1.66 -15.00
C ASN A 31 34.06 0.82 -15.96
N SER A 32 32.78 0.69 -15.65
CA SER A 32 31.81 0.00 -16.48
C SER A 32 30.47 0.71 -16.42
N ILE A 33 29.78 0.79 -17.55
CA ILE A 33 28.43 1.34 -17.61
C ILE A 33 27.46 0.58 -16.69
N PHE A 34 27.73 -0.70 -16.42
CA PHE A 34 26.94 -1.50 -15.48
C PHE A 34 26.99 -0.95 -14.05
N ASN A 35 28.08 -0.28 -13.67
CA ASN A 35 28.23 0.34 -12.34
C ASN A 35 27.37 1.60 -12.18
N LEU A 36 26.78 2.10 -13.27
CA LEU A 36 25.78 3.16 -13.27
C LEU A 36 24.37 2.65 -12.98
N SER A 37 24.21 1.35 -12.71
CA SER A 37 22.92 0.81 -12.26
C SER A 37 22.61 1.30 -10.84
N ALA A 38 21.32 1.48 -10.54
CA ALA A 38 20.87 1.98 -9.24
C ALA A 38 19.62 1.24 -8.76
N ASN A 39 19.54 1.03 -7.45
CA ASN A 39 18.36 0.51 -6.78
C ASN A 39 17.99 1.49 -5.67
N PHE A 40 16.78 2.03 -5.71
CA PHE A 40 16.31 2.99 -4.71
C PHE A 40 14.79 2.95 -4.59
N TYR A 41 14.27 3.66 -3.60
CA TYR A 41 12.84 3.71 -3.31
C TYR A 41 12.28 5.12 -3.53
N THR A 42 11.08 5.19 -4.09
CA THR A 42 10.28 6.42 -4.13
C THR A 42 9.09 6.25 -3.18
N ASN A 43 9.08 7.04 -2.11
CA ASN A 43 8.11 6.93 -1.03
C ASN A 43 7.30 8.21 -0.91
N TYR A 44 5.98 8.12 -1.06
CA TYR A 44 5.08 9.23 -0.77
C TYR A 44 3.65 8.74 -0.51
N GLY A 45 3.00 9.31 0.50
CA GLY A 45 1.62 9.00 0.88
C GLY A 45 1.39 7.48 0.99
N PRO A 46 0.41 6.91 0.28
CA PRO A 46 0.03 5.50 0.40
C PRO A 46 0.88 4.55 -0.45
N ARG A 47 2.00 5.01 -1.03
CA ARG A 47 2.80 4.23 -1.97
C ARG A 47 4.30 4.27 -1.67
N SER A 48 4.93 3.12 -1.86
CA SER A 48 6.38 2.95 -1.86
C SER A 48 6.72 2.05 -3.04
N VAL A 49 7.60 2.51 -3.93
CA VAL A 49 7.99 1.74 -5.12
C VAL A 49 9.50 1.58 -5.12
N ARG A 50 9.97 0.33 -5.23
CA ARG A 50 11.38 0.03 -5.46
C ARG A 50 11.67 0.11 -6.95
N TRP A 51 12.63 0.93 -7.33
CA TRP A 51 13.09 1.06 -8.70
C TRP A 51 14.45 0.39 -8.87
N SER A 52 14.63 -0.23 -10.02
CA SER A 52 15.87 -0.82 -10.49
C SER A 52 16.17 -0.25 -11.87
N ILE A 53 17.20 0.60 -11.93
CA ILE A 53 17.72 1.17 -13.17
C ILE A 53 18.93 0.35 -13.57
N CYS A 54 18.87 -0.29 -14.73
CA CYS A 54 19.89 -1.21 -15.21
C CYS A 54 20.32 -0.84 -16.64
N PHE A 55 21.62 -0.87 -16.87
CA PHE A 55 22.18 -0.85 -18.22
C PHE A 55 22.38 -2.29 -18.70
N SER A 56 21.89 -2.62 -19.90
CA SER A 56 22.09 -3.92 -20.55
C SER A 56 22.74 -3.72 -21.92
N ASN A 57 23.55 -4.70 -22.35
CA ASN A 57 24.27 -4.68 -23.63
C ASN A 57 25.06 -3.38 -23.92
N TYR A 58 25.47 -2.65 -22.89
CA TYR A 58 26.10 -1.32 -22.96
C TYR A 58 25.28 -0.17 -23.59
N THR A 59 24.18 -0.46 -24.29
CA THR A 59 23.42 0.55 -25.03
C THR A 59 21.97 0.63 -24.60
N THR A 60 21.47 -0.36 -23.87
CA THR A 60 20.07 -0.42 -23.46
C THR A 60 19.94 0.00 -22.02
N LEU A 61 18.95 0.85 -21.73
CA LEU A 61 18.61 1.29 -20.39
C LEU A 61 17.21 0.80 -20.04
N ALA A 62 17.10 0.10 -18.92
CA ALA A 62 15.83 -0.41 -18.40
C ALA A 62 15.56 0.18 -17.02
N ILE A 63 14.34 0.66 -16.81
CA ILE A 63 13.78 1.05 -15.52
C ILE A 63 12.69 0.05 -15.17
N ASN A 64 12.96 -0.75 -14.16
CA ASN A 64 12.04 -1.76 -13.65
C ASN A 64 11.54 -1.36 -12.27
N SER A 65 10.26 -1.64 -12.00
CA SER A 65 9.67 -1.51 -10.68
C SER A 65 9.53 -2.89 -10.06
N ASN A 66 10.00 -3.04 -8.82
CA ASN A 66 9.82 -4.25 -8.03
C ASN A 66 8.84 -3.93 -6.89
N ASP A 67 7.54 -4.07 -7.14
CA ASP A 67 6.51 -4.03 -6.10
C ASP A 67 5.48 -5.13 -6.38
N SER A 68 5.32 -6.08 -5.46
CA SER A 68 4.55 -7.30 -5.68
C SER A 68 3.03 -7.09 -5.65
N TYR A 69 2.53 -5.92 -5.26
CA TYR A 69 1.10 -5.72 -5.04
C TYR A 69 0.46 -4.57 -5.83
N SER A 70 1.24 -3.74 -6.55
CA SER A 70 0.67 -2.65 -7.35
C SER A 70 1.32 -2.47 -8.72
N ILE A 71 0.51 -2.09 -9.70
CA ILE A 71 0.97 -1.64 -11.03
C ILE A 71 1.91 -0.44 -10.81
N PRO A 72 3.06 -0.33 -11.47
CA PRO A 72 3.92 0.85 -11.34
C PRO A 72 3.28 2.11 -11.93
N PRO A 73 3.55 3.30 -11.37
CA PRO A 73 3.05 4.55 -11.94
C PRO A 73 3.77 4.87 -13.25
N GLN A 74 3.03 5.41 -14.21
CA GLN A 74 3.63 5.95 -15.43
C GLN A 74 4.30 7.30 -15.14
N GLY A 75 5.51 7.49 -15.65
CA GLY A 75 6.29 8.70 -15.36
C GLY A 75 7.30 9.06 -16.44
N LYS A 76 8.01 10.16 -16.17
CA LYS A 76 9.13 10.65 -16.98
C LYS A 76 10.42 10.47 -16.21
N TYR A 77 11.46 10.10 -16.92
CA TYR A 77 12.73 9.72 -16.34
C TYR A 77 13.82 10.63 -16.89
N LYS A 78 14.72 11.05 -16.01
CA LYS A 78 15.91 11.81 -16.36
C LYS A 78 17.12 11.22 -15.66
N ILE A 79 18.20 11.02 -16.40
CA ILE A 79 19.51 10.65 -15.85
C ILE A 79 20.47 11.77 -16.18
N SER A 80 21.12 12.32 -15.16
CA SER A 80 22.20 13.29 -15.32
C SER A 80 23.50 12.71 -14.81
N VAL A 81 24.56 12.95 -15.58
CA VAL A 81 25.92 12.50 -15.30
C VAL A 81 26.83 13.72 -15.33
N LYS A 82 27.66 13.88 -14.30
CA LYS A 82 28.65 14.95 -14.23
C LYS A 82 29.97 14.44 -13.65
N ALA A 83 31.08 14.80 -14.27
CA ALA A 83 32.42 14.57 -13.74
C ALA A 83 33.33 15.77 -14.03
N ILE A 84 34.31 15.98 -13.15
CA ILE A 84 35.35 16.99 -13.33
C ILE A 84 36.69 16.26 -13.37
N SER A 85 37.47 16.47 -14.42
CA SER A 85 38.78 15.82 -14.58
C SER A 85 39.85 16.44 -13.70
N LYS A 86 41.03 15.82 -13.65
CA LYS A 86 42.21 16.37 -12.94
C LYS A 86 42.66 17.73 -13.48
N GLN A 87 42.36 18.01 -14.75
CA GLN A 87 42.65 19.28 -15.43
C GLN A 87 41.52 20.32 -15.28
N ASN A 88 40.54 20.06 -14.41
CA ASN A 88 39.33 20.89 -14.24
C ASN A 88 38.46 20.99 -15.50
N ILE A 89 38.49 19.98 -16.37
CA ILE A 89 37.56 19.89 -17.50
C ILE A 89 36.27 19.24 -16.96
N GLU A 90 35.16 19.97 -17.06
CA GLU A 90 33.84 19.46 -16.68
C GLU A 90 33.15 18.84 -17.89
N ILE A 91 32.77 17.57 -17.77
CA ILE A 91 31.83 16.92 -18.69
C ILE A 91 30.52 16.70 -17.95
N SER A 92 29.44 17.20 -18.55
CA SER A 92 28.07 17.03 -18.08
C SER A 92 27.18 16.59 -19.24
N THR A 93 26.31 15.62 -18.97
CA THR A 93 25.36 15.11 -19.94
C THR A 93 24.08 14.64 -19.26
N GLU A 94 22.98 14.64 -20.01
CA GLU A 94 21.69 14.18 -19.51
C GLU A 94 20.88 13.44 -20.58
N LEU A 95 19.99 12.58 -20.12
CA LEU A 95 19.09 11.78 -20.93
C LEU A 95 17.70 11.84 -20.34
N MET A 96 16.70 12.21 -21.14
CA MET A 96 15.29 12.26 -20.76
C MET A 96 14.48 11.28 -21.60
N PHE A 97 13.56 10.55 -20.97
CA PHE A 97 12.73 9.55 -21.63
C PHE A 97 11.48 9.20 -20.82
N GLU A 98 10.47 8.59 -21.47
CA GLU A 98 9.19 8.25 -20.84
C GLU A 98 8.90 6.74 -20.86
N ARG A 99 9.69 5.95 -21.60
CA ARG A 99 9.52 4.49 -21.71
C ARG A 99 10.39 3.77 -20.68
N ASN A 100 9.88 2.67 -20.12
CA ASN A 100 10.65 1.84 -19.18
C ASN A 100 11.87 1.17 -19.81
N LEU A 101 11.93 1.08 -21.14
CA LEU A 101 13.05 0.52 -21.89
C LEU A 101 13.38 1.44 -23.07
N ILE A 102 14.65 1.82 -23.18
CA ILE A 102 15.16 2.61 -24.31
C ILE A 102 16.52 2.10 -24.76
N ASP A 103 16.83 2.32 -26.03
CA ASP A 103 18.17 2.17 -26.59
C ASP A 103 18.81 3.56 -26.72
N VAL A 104 20.03 3.70 -26.22
CA VAL A 104 20.81 4.94 -26.21
C VAL A 104 21.99 4.88 -27.17
N TRP A 105 22.01 3.89 -28.07
CA TRP A 105 22.99 3.80 -29.15
C TRP A 105 23.09 5.13 -29.93
N ASN A 106 24.32 5.58 -30.19
CA ASN A 106 24.63 6.84 -30.86
C ASN A 106 24.03 8.11 -30.21
N SER A 107 23.58 8.05 -28.96
CA SER A 107 23.14 9.25 -28.23
C SER A 107 24.33 10.07 -27.76
N GLU A 108 24.18 11.41 -27.71
CA GLU A 108 25.16 12.31 -27.11
C GLU A 108 25.44 11.93 -25.64
N PHE A 109 24.42 11.44 -24.94
CA PHE A 109 24.53 10.91 -23.59
C PHE A 109 25.58 9.80 -23.49
N LEU A 110 25.46 8.77 -24.32
CA LEU A 110 26.38 7.64 -24.32
C LEU A 110 27.80 8.08 -24.73
N THR A 111 27.95 8.91 -25.76
CA THR A 111 29.26 9.39 -26.21
C THR A 111 30.03 10.12 -25.11
N LYS A 112 29.39 11.09 -24.43
CA LYS A 112 30.00 11.82 -23.31
C LYS A 112 30.27 10.93 -22.11
N LEU A 113 29.39 9.98 -21.85
CA LEU A 113 29.55 9.03 -20.75
C LEU A 113 30.76 8.10 -20.99
N MET A 114 30.92 7.56 -22.21
CA MET A 114 32.08 6.75 -22.57
C MET A 114 33.37 7.57 -22.51
N GLU A 115 33.35 8.83 -22.95
CA GLU A 115 34.49 9.74 -22.80
C GLU A 115 34.94 9.87 -21.34
N ILE A 116 34.00 10.04 -20.40
CA ILE A 116 34.30 10.09 -18.95
C ILE A 116 34.88 8.75 -18.44
N LEU A 117 34.31 7.62 -18.87
CA LEU A 117 34.69 6.30 -18.37
C LEU A 117 36.03 5.79 -18.92
N GLU A 118 36.36 6.12 -20.17
CA GLU A 118 37.54 5.62 -20.89
C GLU A 118 38.75 6.55 -20.79
N THR A 119 38.55 7.85 -20.52
CA THR A 119 39.63 8.84 -20.48
C THR A 119 40.37 8.80 -19.15
N SER A 120 41.70 8.59 -19.21
CA SER A 120 42.56 8.48 -18.02
C SER A 120 42.61 9.73 -17.14
N ASP A 121 42.29 10.90 -17.69
CA ASP A 121 42.24 12.18 -16.96
C ASP A 121 41.12 12.21 -15.90
N PHE A 122 40.13 11.32 -16.01
CA PHE A 122 39.04 11.17 -15.05
C PHE A 122 39.28 10.05 -14.02
N PHE A 123 40.33 9.23 -14.15
CA PHE A 123 40.61 8.18 -13.16
C PHE A 123 40.90 8.81 -11.79
N ASP A 124 40.40 8.19 -10.72
CA ASP A 124 40.37 8.71 -9.35
C ASP A 124 39.43 9.91 -9.09
N CYS A 125 38.80 10.47 -10.12
CA CYS A 125 37.78 11.50 -9.94
C CYS A 125 36.43 10.92 -9.52
N ILE A 126 35.54 11.79 -9.05
CA ILE A 126 34.19 11.42 -8.64
C ILE A 126 33.22 11.67 -9.80
N LEU A 127 32.56 10.61 -10.25
CA LEU A 127 31.38 10.66 -11.09
C LEU A 127 30.14 10.93 -10.22
N GLN A 128 29.39 11.97 -10.59
CA GLN A 128 28.12 12.33 -9.96
C GLN A 128 26.98 11.87 -10.87
N LEU A 129 26.13 11.00 -10.33
CA LEU A 129 24.95 10.48 -11.01
C LEU A 129 23.70 10.98 -10.29
N GLN A 130 22.73 11.43 -11.07
CA GLN A 130 21.42 11.82 -10.58
C GLN A 130 20.34 11.13 -11.41
N TYR A 131 19.48 10.37 -10.73
CA TYR A 131 18.30 9.76 -11.32
C TYR A 131 17.09 10.53 -10.84
N GLU A 132 16.32 11.04 -11.78
CA GLU A 132 15.16 11.85 -11.54
C GLU A 132 13.94 11.17 -12.14
N LEU A 133 12.97 10.85 -11.29
CA LEU A 133 11.70 10.20 -11.63
C LEU A 133 10.57 11.19 -11.37
N ARG A 134 9.84 11.56 -12.41
CA ARG A 134 8.73 12.51 -12.36
C ARG A 134 7.41 11.81 -12.61
N PHE A 135 6.44 12.04 -11.76
CA PHE A 135 5.11 11.46 -11.86
C PHE A 135 4.04 12.53 -11.67
N GLU A 136 2.97 12.44 -12.43
CA GLU A 136 1.75 13.17 -12.07
C GLU A 136 1.30 12.71 -10.69
N ALA A 137 0.94 13.67 -9.83
CA ALA A 137 0.69 13.38 -8.43
C ALA A 137 -0.46 12.38 -8.24
N HIS A 138 -1.52 12.49 -9.05
CA HIS A 138 -2.65 11.57 -8.98
C HIS A 138 -2.28 10.15 -9.46
N GLU A 139 -1.47 10.02 -10.51
CA GLU A 139 -0.98 8.74 -11.03
C GLU A 139 -0.08 8.02 -10.01
N PHE A 140 0.73 8.78 -9.26
CA PHE A 140 1.56 8.21 -8.19
C PHE A 140 0.75 7.86 -6.94
N VAL A 141 -0.19 8.72 -6.50
CA VAL A 141 -0.95 8.48 -5.26
C VAL A 141 -2.04 7.43 -5.46
N GLN A 142 -2.64 7.33 -6.64
CA GLN A 142 -3.65 6.32 -6.95
C GLN A 142 -2.98 4.96 -7.17
N VAL A 143 -3.18 4.05 -6.22
CA VAL A 143 -2.56 2.72 -6.26
C VAL A 143 -3.52 1.71 -6.86
N TYR A 144 -3.17 1.21 -8.04
CA TYR A 144 -3.90 0.12 -8.68
C TYR A 144 -3.22 -1.22 -8.37
N PRO A 145 -3.95 -2.21 -7.83
CA PRO A 145 -3.40 -3.54 -7.57
C PRO A 145 -3.11 -4.33 -8.86
N TRP A 146 -2.08 -5.18 -8.87
CA TRP A 146 -1.79 -6.10 -9.99
C TRP A 146 -2.93 -7.08 -10.27
N LEU A 147 -3.54 -7.62 -9.21
CA LEU A 147 -4.45 -8.75 -9.28
C LEU A 147 -5.87 -8.41 -9.77
N PHE A 148 -6.16 -7.16 -10.13
CA PHE A 148 -7.48 -6.78 -10.67
C PHE A 148 -7.61 -6.89 -12.19
N SER A 149 -6.66 -7.52 -12.87
CA SER A 149 -6.82 -7.92 -14.27
C SER A 149 -7.20 -9.41 -14.38
N THR A 150 -8.50 -9.68 -14.47
CA THR A 150 -9.15 -10.85 -15.12
C THR A 150 -9.41 -12.20 -14.41
N ALA A 151 -8.78 -12.59 -13.29
CA ALA A 151 -9.02 -13.95 -12.77
C ALA A 151 -10.22 -14.08 -11.81
N PHE A 152 -10.44 -13.10 -10.93
CA PHE A 152 -11.56 -13.12 -9.98
C PHE A 152 -12.15 -11.73 -9.89
N VAL A 153 -13.25 -11.48 -10.60
CA VAL A 153 -14.12 -10.34 -10.27
C VAL A 153 -14.58 -10.59 -8.84
N THR A 154 -14.00 -9.91 -7.85
CA THR A 154 -14.52 -9.97 -6.47
C THR A 154 -15.95 -9.45 -6.56
N PRO A 155 -16.98 -10.29 -6.34
CA PRO A 155 -18.35 -9.85 -6.48
C PRO A 155 -18.59 -8.69 -5.52
N ASN A 156 -19.28 -7.66 -5.99
CA ASN A 156 -19.66 -6.55 -5.12
C ASN A 156 -20.67 -7.07 -4.10
N ILE A 157 -20.22 -7.26 -2.85
CA ILE A 157 -21.07 -7.70 -1.74
C ILE A 157 -21.84 -6.47 -1.25
N PRO A 158 -23.18 -6.42 -1.40
CA PRO A 158 -23.96 -5.29 -0.94
C PRO A 158 -23.97 -5.24 0.59
N SER A 159 -23.96 -4.03 1.16
CA SER A 159 -24.17 -3.84 2.60
C SER A 159 -25.58 -4.21 3.00
N ASN A 160 -26.56 -3.69 2.27
CA ASN A 160 -27.97 -3.93 2.50
C ASN A 160 -28.66 -4.38 1.21
N LEU A 161 -29.57 -5.33 1.36
CA LEU A 161 -30.43 -5.78 0.27
C LEU A 161 -31.74 -4.98 0.28
N PRO A 162 -32.29 -4.63 -0.90
CA PRO A 162 -33.64 -4.13 -1.00
C PRO A 162 -34.64 -5.08 -0.31
N ASN A 163 -35.71 -4.51 0.28
CA ASN A 163 -36.75 -5.30 0.94
C ASN A 163 -37.50 -6.24 -0.03
N ASN A 164 -37.51 -5.92 -1.32
CA ASN A 164 -38.09 -6.76 -2.37
C ASN A 164 -37.11 -7.77 -2.99
N ASP A 165 -35.84 -7.80 -2.56
CA ASP A 165 -34.89 -8.83 -2.98
C ASP A 165 -35.38 -10.19 -2.49
N TYR A 166 -35.39 -11.19 -3.37
CA TYR A 166 -35.89 -12.52 -3.06
C TYR A 166 -35.18 -13.14 -1.85
N ARG A 167 -33.90 -12.82 -1.63
CA ARG A 167 -33.10 -13.30 -0.48
C ARG A 167 -33.61 -12.71 0.83
N SER A 168 -33.92 -11.41 0.84
CA SER A 168 -34.52 -10.72 1.99
C SER A 168 -35.89 -11.31 2.32
N ILE A 169 -36.73 -11.54 1.30
CA ILE A 169 -38.07 -12.14 1.46
C ILE A 169 -37.97 -13.58 1.99
N MET A 170 -37.10 -14.40 1.41
CA MET A 170 -36.89 -15.79 1.85
C MET A 170 -36.39 -15.84 3.30
N TYR A 171 -35.41 -15.01 3.65
CA TYR A 171 -34.92 -14.92 5.02
C TYR A 171 -36.02 -14.49 5.99
N ALA A 172 -36.76 -13.41 5.68
CA ALA A 172 -37.85 -12.91 6.52
C ALA A 172 -38.93 -13.98 6.77
N LYS A 173 -39.35 -14.71 5.73
CA LYS A 173 -40.31 -15.81 5.87
C LYS A 173 -39.77 -16.97 6.70
N ALA A 174 -38.49 -17.30 6.56
CA ALA A 174 -37.89 -18.40 7.31
C ALA A 174 -37.86 -18.09 8.81
N ILE A 175 -37.48 -16.87 9.20
CA ILE A 175 -37.37 -16.48 10.62
C ILE A 175 -38.72 -16.27 11.32
N GLU A 176 -39.86 -16.37 10.62
CA GLU A 176 -41.19 -16.38 11.26
C GLU A 176 -41.39 -17.61 12.16
N ASN A 177 -40.69 -18.72 11.88
CA ASN A 177 -40.75 -19.95 12.66
C ASN A 177 -39.33 -20.43 13.02
N PRO A 178 -38.62 -19.73 13.92
CA PRO A 178 -37.28 -20.14 14.32
C PRO A 178 -37.36 -21.45 15.13
N ASP A 179 -36.45 -22.38 14.83
CA ASP A 179 -36.34 -23.69 15.49
C ASP A 179 -34.92 -23.94 16.05
N PHE A 180 -34.07 -22.91 16.06
CA PHE A 180 -32.71 -22.97 16.55
C PHE A 180 -32.26 -21.69 17.24
N THR A 181 -31.60 -21.84 18.39
CA THR A 181 -31.15 -20.73 19.22
C THR A 181 -29.63 -20.65 19.27
N ILE A 182 -29.06 -19.49 18.95
CA ILE A 182 -27.63 -19.23 19.07
C ILE A 182 -27.39 -18.28 20.24
N TYR A 183 -26.61 -18.74 21.23
CA TYR A 183 -26.17 -17.91 22.36
C TYR A 183 -24.82 -17.27 22.03
N ALA A 184 -24.85 -15.98 21.74
CA ALA A 184 -23.65 -15.14 21.60
C ALA A 184 -23.22 -14.58 22.97
N THR A 185 -22.04 -13.96 23.04
CA THR A 185 -21.47 -13.46 24.31
C THR A 185 -22.30 -12.38 24.99
N ASP A 186 -23.03 -11.57 24.21
CA ASP A 186 -23.81 -10.41 24.65
C ASP A 186 -25.30 -10.51 24.27
N GLY A 187 -25.77 -11.69 23.85
CA GLY A 187 -27.20 -11.91 23.61
C GLY A 187 -27.53 -13.16 22.80
N THR A 188 -28.80 -13.29 22.44
CA THR A 188 -29.32 -14.47 21.74
C THR A 188 -29.80 -14.12 20.34
N ILE A 189 -29.64 -15.05 19.39
CA ILE A 189 -30.16 -14.99 18.02
C ILE A 189 -31.03 -16.22 17.78
N GLU A 190 -32.28 -16.00 17.41
CA GLU A 190 -33.19 -17.05 16.96
C GLU A 190 -33.12 -17.17 15.44
N THR A 191 -33.03 -18.39 14.93
CA THR A 191 -32.86 -18.66 13.50
C THR A 191 -33.45 -20.02 13.09
N VAL A 192 -33.27 -20.39 11.82
CA VAL A 192 -33.74 -21.65 11.26
C VAL A 192 -32.58 -22.61 11.10
N ARG A 193 -32.64 -23.74 11.83
CA ARG A 193 -31.64 -24.80 11.90
C ARG A 193 -31.21 -25.26 10.51
N TYR A 194 -32.18 -25.53 9.63
CA TYR A 194 -31.89 -26.05 8.30
C TYR A 194 -31.07 -25.07 7.45
N LEU A 195 -31.33 -23.77 7.57
CA LEU A 195 -30.60 -22.76 6.80
C LEU A 195 -29.15 -22.62 7.24
N ILE A 196 -28.90 -22.56 8.55
CA ILE A 196 -27.53 -22.50 9.09
C ILE A 196 -26.76 -23.81 8.85
N TYR A 197 -27.44 -24.97 8.91
CA TYR A 197 -26.87 -26.28 8.59
C TYR A 197 -26.34 -26.34 7.15
N LEU A 198 -27.09 -25.79 6.20
CA LEU A 198 -26.67 -25.77 4.81
C LEU A 198 -25.51 -24.79 4.58
N THR A 199 -25.50 -23.65 5.26
CA THR A 199 -24.68 -22.50 4.85
C THR A 199 -23.44 -22.25 5.71
N ILE A 200 -23.28 -22.92 6.85
CA ILE A 200 -22.18 -22.70 7.79
C ILE A 200 -21.53 -24.04 8.17
N ASP A 201 -20.29 -24.26 7.70
CA ASP A 201 -19.61 -25.56 7.77
C ASP A 201 -19.42 -26.07 9.21
N ARG A 202 -19.07 -25.17 10.15
CA ARG A 202 -18.87 -25.59 11.54
C ARG A 202 -20.19 -26.02 12.18
N ILE A 203 -21.28 -25.30 11.92
CA ILE A 203 -22.61 -25.64 12.45
C ILE A 203 -23.12 -26.94 11.83
N HIS A 204 -22.86 -27.15 10.54
CA HIS A 204 -23.13 -28.43 9.87
C HIS A 204 -22.48 -29.59 10.63
N THR A 205 -21.19 -29.47 10.94
CA THR A 205 -20.41 -30.49 11.64
C THR A 205 -20.96 -30.77 13.05
N GLU A 206 -21.33 -29.72 13.79
CA GLU A 206 -21.92 -29.87 15.14
C GLU A 206 -23.30 -30.56 15.10
N ILE A 207 -24.11 -30.26 14.08
CA ILE A 207 -25.41 -30.89 13.89
C ILE A 207 -25.28 -32.36 13.47
N ASP A 208 -24.31 -32.70 12.62
CA ASP A 208 -24.05 -34.09 12.24
C ASP A 208 -23.60 -34.93 13.45
N ALA A 209 -22.77 -34.34 14.33
CA ALA A 209 -22.32 -34.98 15.56
C ALA A 209 -23.45 -35.15 16.59
N ASN A 210 -24.41 -34.22 16.64
CA ASN A 210 -25.58 -34.30 17.50
C ASN A 210 -26.86 -33.85 16.77
N PRO A 211 -27.55 -34.76 16.06
CA PRO A 211 -28.76 -34.43 15.31
C PRO A 211 -29.94 -33.90 16.15
N GLY A 212 -29.89 -34.07 17.47
CA GLY A 212 -30.88 -33.55 18.41
C GLY A 212 -30.60 -32.14 18.91
N ILE A 213 -29.46 -31.53 18.56
CA ILE A 213 -29.08 -30.20 19.02
C ILE A 213 -30.09 -29.14 18.54
N LYS A 214 -30.56 -28.30 19.47
CA LYS A 214 -31.50 -27.19 19.21
C LYS A 214 -30.90 -25.82 19.49
N SER A 215 -29.70 -25.80 20.06
CA SER A 215 -29.01 -24.56 20.37
C SER A 215 -27.51 -24.75 20.42
N ILE A 216 -26.76 -23.67 20.20
CA ILE A 216 -25.31 -23.66 20.26
C ILE A 216 -24.82 -22.38 20.93
N VAL A 217 -23.68 -22.47 21.62
CA VAL A 217 -22.98 -21.31 22.17
C VAL A 217 -21.88 -20.90 21.20
N ILE A 218 -21.84 -19.62 20.85
CA ILE A 218 -20.82 -19.03 19.98
C ILE A 218 -20.12 -17.92 20.77
N GLU A 219 -18.83 -18.08 21.04
CA GLU A 219 -18.01 -17.15 21.84
C GLU A 219 -17.58 -15.88 21.07
N TYR A 220 -18.50 -15.32 20.30
CA TYR A 220 -18.33 -14.04 19.59
C TYR A 220 -19.52 -13.12 19.88
N ARG A 221 -19.35 -11.82 19.64
CA ARG A 221 -20.44 -10.85 19.87
C ARG A 221 -21.60 -11.08 18.91
N LYS A 222 -22.81 -10.81 19.38
CA LYS A 222 -24.07 -10.96 18.64
C LYS A 222 -24.03 -10.24 17.30
N GLU A 223 -23.44 -9.05 17.23
CA GLU A 223 -23.27 -8.30 15.99
C GLU A 223 -22.48 -9.10 14.93
N SER A 224 -21.34 -9.67 15.31
CA SER A 224 -20.49 -10.47 14.44
C SER A 224 -21.19 -11.75 13.97
N VAL A 225 -21.86 -12.44 14.89
CA VAL A 225 -22.63 -13.65 14.58
C VAL A 225 -23.79 -13.33 13.64
N GLN A 226 -24.52 -12.24 13.89
CA GLN A 226 -25.62 -11.80 13.04
C GLN A 226 -25.14 -11.43 11.63
N GLN A 227 -23.98 -10.77 11.51
CA GLN A 227 -23.39 -10.43 10.22
C GLN A 227 -22.89 -11.66 9.47
N MET A 228 -22.35 -12.67 10.17
CA MET A 228 -21.99 -13.95 9.57
C MET A 228 -23.22 -14.65 8.99
N ILE A 229 -24.33 -14.68 9.75
CA ILE A 229 -25.60 -15.25 9.29
C ILE A 229 -26.17 -14.44 8.12
N ASN A 230 -26.12 -13.11 8.19
CA ASN A 230 -26.56 -12.25 7.09
C ASN A 230 -25.77 -12.55 5.81
N TYR A 231 -24.46 -12.71 5.90
CA TYR A 231 -23.65 -13.08 4.74
C TYR A 231 -24.00 -14.49 4.24
N ALA A 232 -24.05 -15.48 5.14
CA ALA A 232 -24.33 -16.87 4.78
C ALA A 232 -25.69 -17.07 4.08
N LEU A 233 -26.72 -16.31 4.51
CA LEU A 233 -28.10 -16.48 4.04
C LEU A 233 -28.52 -15.47 2.97
N LYS A 234 -28.00 -14.24 3.02
CA LYS A 234 -28.39 -13.15 2.11
C LYS A 234 -27.24 -12.73 1.18
N GLY A 235 -26.00 -13.09 1.47
CA GLY A 235 -24.83 -12.60 0.74
C GLY A 235 -24.62 -11.09 0.91
N SER A 236 -24.98 -10.54 2.08
CA SER A 236 -24.80 -9.13 2.43
C SER A 236 -23.83 -8.95 3.59
N PHE A 237 -23.08 -7.84 3.61
CA PHE A 237 -22.08 -7.56 4.65
C PHE A 237 -22.01 -6.06 4.98
N ASP A 238 -22.34 -5.68 6.21
CA ASP A 238 -22.43 -4.28 6.63
C ASP A 238 -21.53 -3.95 7.83
N LEU A 239 -20.25 -4.36 7.78
CA LEU A 239 -19.25 -3.98 8.79
C LEU A 239 -18.03 -3.28 8.18
N MET A 240 -18.05 -2.89 6.91
CA MET A 240 -16.88 -2.29 6.24
C MET A 240 -16.38 -0.99 6.93
N ASN A 241 -17.31 -0.25 7.55
CA ASN A 241 -17.00 0.98 8.28
C ASN A 241 -16.88 0.80 9.80
N ALA A 242 -17.00 -0.44 10.29
CA ALA A 242 -16.87 -0.73 11.71
C ALA A 242 -15.44 -0.48 12.21
N SER A 243 -15.28 -0.39 13.54
CA SER A 243 -13.94 -0.23 14.13
C SER A 243 -13.08 -1.48 13.88
N PRO A 244 -11.75 -1.35 13.84
CA PRO A 244 -10.86 -2.50 13.65
C PRO A 244 -11.11 -3.64 14.65
N ASN A 245 -11.45 -3.32 15.90
CA ASN A 245 -11.76 -4.34 16.92
C ASN A 245 -13.04 -5.13 16.58
N ILE A 246 -14.06 -4.46 16.00
CA ILE A 246 -15.28 -5.14 15.55
C ILE A 246 -15.00 -6.05 14.37
N LEU A 247 -14.19 -5.56 13.43
CA LEU A 247 -13.74 -6.35 12.28
C LEU A 247 -12.88 -7.54 12.71
N ASP A 248 -12.06 -7.41 13.74
CA ASP A 248 -11.22 -8.49 14.27
C ASP A 248 -12.06 -9.65 14.83
N ASP A 249 -13.03 -9.32 15.68
CA ASP A 249 -14.01 -10.24 16.24
C ASP A 249 -14.84 -10.91 15.12
N PHE A 250 -15.28 -10.14 14.12
CA PHE A 250 -16.01 -10.67 12.97
C PHE A 250 -15.18 -11.62 12.11
N ILE A 251 -13.95 -11.23 11.75
CA ILE A 251 -13.08 -12.06 10.91
C ILE A 251 -12.73 -13.36 11.64
N SER A 252 -12.46 -13.28 12.95
CA SER A 252 -12.27 -14.46 13.80
C SER A 252 -13.50 -15.38 13.76
N CYS A 253 -14.70 -14.81 13.90
CA CYS A 253 -15.96 -15.54 13.81
C CYS A 253 -16.09 -16.30 12.48
N ILE A 254 -15.95 -15.62 11.33
CA ILE A 254 -16.11 -16.27 10.02
C ILE A 254 -14.98 -17.27 9.71
N ARG A 255 -13.76 -17.10 10.26
CA ARG A 255 -12.67 -18.08 10.11
C ARG A 255 -12.95 -19.36 10.88
N THR A 256 -13.57 -19.25 12.07
CA THR A 256 -13.96 -20.38 12.91
C THR A 256 -15.16 -21.13 12.33
N PHE A 257 -16.20 -20.39 11.90
CA PHE A 257 -17.46 -21.00 11.47
C PHE A 257 -17.54 -21.32 9.97
N ARG A 258 -16.74 -20.64 9.15
CA ARG A 258 -16.62 -20.84 7.70
C ARG A 258 -17.97 -20.86 6.99
N PRO A 259 -18.69 -19.72 6.93
CA PRO A 259 -19.88 -19.62 6.08
C PRO A 259 -19.49 -19.88 4.61
N ARG A 260 -20.42 -20.41 3.81
CA ARG A 260 -20.19 -20.60 2.37
C ARG A 260 -19.69 -19.31 1.73
N GLY A 261 -18.60 -19.41 0.97
CA GLY A 261 -17.97 -18.26 0.32
C GLY A 261 -17.13 -17.37 1.25
N PHE A 262 -16.78 -17.80 2.47
CA PHE A 262 -16.04 -16.95 3.42
C PHE A 262 -14.73 -16.37 2.85
N TRP A 263 -13.99 -17.09 1.99
CA TRP A 263 -12.79 -16.54 1.34
C TRP A 263 -13.11 -15.32 0.47
N THR A 264 -14.21 -15.36 -0.28
CA THR A 264 -14.70 -14.21 -1.07
C THR A 264 -14.99 -13.01 -0.17
N LEU A 265 -15.57 -13.26 1.01
CA LEU A 265 -15.82 -12.20 2.01
C LEU A 265 -14.51 -11.64 2.59
N ILE A 266 -13.54 -12.50 2.92
CA ILE A 266 -12.21 -12.07 3.40
C ILE A 266 -11.52 -11.18 2.37
N HIS A 267 -11.56 -11.56 1.08
CA HIS A 267 -11.01 -10.75 0.00
C HIS A 267 -11.74 -9.42 -0.13
N HIS A 268 -13.08 -9.42 -0.10
CA HIS A 268 -13.88 -8.21 -0.13
C HIS A 268 -13.54 -7.24 1.01
N ILE A 269 -13.39 -7.74 2.24
CA ILE A 269 -12.98 -6.93 3.40
C ILE A 269 -11.57 -6.38 3.21
N THR A 270 -10.62 -7.24 2.80
CA THR A 270 -9.23 -6.83 2.57
C THR A 270 -9.14 -5.72 1.53
N ASP A 271 -9.85 -5.87 0.42
CA ASP A 271 -9.91 -4.88 -0.66
C ASP A 271 -10.55 -3.56 -0.22
N GLY A 272 -11.68 -3.63 0.51
CA GLY A 272 -12.38 -2.46 1.00
C GLY A 272 -11.55 -1.66 2.00
N LEU A 273 -10.88 -2.35 2.94
CA LEU A 273 -9.97 -1.71 3.89
C LEU A 273 -8.72 -1.14 3.22
N ARG A 274 -8.13 -1.86 2.25
CA ARG A 274 -7.00 -1.36 1.46
C ARG A 274 -7.37 -0.09 0.70
N LYS A 275 -8.56 -0.06 0.09
CA LYS A 275 -9.08 1.11 -0.61
C LYS A 275 -9.28 2.27 0.34
N LYS A 276 -9.89 2.04 1.51
CA LYS A 276 -10.03 3.05 2.57
C LYS A 276 -8.69 3.65 2.99
N LEU A 277 -7.70 2.80 3.27
CA LEU A 277 -6.33 3.24 3.57
C LEU A 277 -5.69 4.05 2.44
N ASN A 278 -6.02 3.74 1.18
CA ASN A 278 -5.49 4.45 0.02
C ASN A 278 -6.17 5.79 -0.23
N ASP A 279 -7.47 5.90 0.01
CA ASP A 279 -8.27 7.08 -0.32
C ASP A 279 -8.27 8.11 0.82
N GLU A 280 -8.09 7.66 2.07
CA GLU A 280 -8.11 8.50 3.28
C GLU A 280 -6.73 8.65 3.95
N TRP A 281 -5.65 8.26 3.28
CA TRP A 281 -4.29 8.19 3.85
C TRP A 281 -3.82 9.47 4.55
N ASP A 282 -4.27 10.64 4.07
CA ASP A 282 -3.91 11.96 4.58
C ASP A 282 -4.72 12.40 5.81
N LYS A 283 -5.79 11.67 6.14
CA LYS A 283 -6.74 11.99 7.22
C LYS A 283 -6.73 10.99 8.36
N LEU A 284 -6.15 9.81 8.15
CA LEU A 284 -6.16 8.73 9.14
C LEU A 284 -5.21 9.02 10.30
N ASP A 285 -5.68 8.75 11.51
CA ASP A 285 -4.84 8.78 12.71
C ASP A 285 -3.94 7.54 12.79
N ILE A 286 -2.76 7.70 13.39
CA ILE A 286 -1.80 6.61 13.57
C ILE A 286 -2.41 5.41 14.32
N ASP A 287 -3.22 5.63 15.36
CA ASP A 287 -3.84 4.55 16.15
C ASP A 287 -4.74 3.68 15.25
N ILE A 288 -5.51 4.31 14.36
CA ILE A 288 -6.37 3.61 13.40
C ILE A 288 -5.53 2.78 12.43
N VAL A 289 -4.48 3.36 11.85
CA VAL A 289 -3.60 2.65 10.90
C VAL A 289 -2.92 1.46 11.58
N LEU A 290 -2.42 1.64 12.80
CA LEU A 290 -1.77 0.57 13.56
C LEU A 290 -2.74 -0.53 13.97
N ARG A 291 -3.99 -0.21 14.29
CA ARG A 291 -5.03 -1.22 14.54
C ARG A 291 -5.36 -2.03 13.29
N TYR A 292 -5.42 -1.41 12.11
CA TYR A 292 -5.54 -2.16 10.85
C TYR A 292 -4.31 -3.01 10.57
N LEU A 293 -3.11 -2.54 10.94
CA LEU A 293 -1.90 -3.34 10.85
C LEU A 293 -1.97 -4.56 11.78
N SER A 294 -2.33 -4.39 13.04
CA SER A 294 -2.51 -5.51 13.99
C SER A 294 -3.57 -6.51 13.50
N LEU A 295 -4.74 -6.01 13.04
CA LEU A 295 -5.79 -6.82 12.41
C LEU A 295 -5.24 -7.64 11.25
N SER A 296 -4.46 -7.00 10.37
CA SER A 296 -3.91 -7.65 9.19
C SER A 296 -2.87 -8.72 9.52
N ILE A 297 -2.10 -8.53 10.61
CA ILE A 297 -1.13 -9.52 11.11
C ILE A 297 -1.88 -10.71 11.70
N HIS A 298 -2.84 -10.45 12.60
CA HIS A 298 -3.66 -11.47 13.24
C HIS A 298 -4.34 -12.38 12.21
N HIS A 299 -4.90 -11.78 11.14
CA HIS A 299 -5.63 -12.51 10.10
C HIS A 299 -4.83 -12.81 8.84
N ARG A 300 -3.52 -12.56 8.81
CA ARG A 300 -2.64 -12.76 7.64
C ARG A 300 -3.16 -12.10 6.35
N LEU A 301 -3.69 -10.89 6.46
CA LEU A 301 -4.17 -10.09 5.33
C LEU A 301 -2.99 -9.33 4.70
N HIS A 302 -2.17 -10.03 3.92
CA HIS A 302 -0.86 -9.54 3.45
C HIS A 302 -0.90 -8.21 2.69
N GLU A 303 -1.90 -7.99 1.85
CA GLU A 303 -2.05 -6.73 1.11
C GLU A 303 -2.38 -5.55 2.03
N LEU A 304 -3.30 -5.76 2.97
CA LEU A 304 -3.65 -4.76 3.99
C LEU A 304 -2.45 -4.47 4.90
N CYS A 305 -1.72 -5.51 5.28
CA CYS A 305 -0.52 -5.42 6.11
C CYS A 305 0.56 -4.57 5.42
N SER A 306 0.86 -4.87 4.17
CA SER A 306 1.84 -4.12 3.36
C SER A 306 1.43 -2.65 3.23
N LYS A 307 0.14 -2.39 2.99
CA LYS A 307 -0.40 -1.04 2.86
C LYS A 307 -0.29 -0.23 4.16
N ALA A 308 -0.68 -0.82 5.29
CA ALA A 308 -0.60 -0.18 6.59
C ALA A 308 0.87 0.10 6.99
N ILE A 309 1.79 -0.83 6.74
CA ILE A 309 3.23 -0.64 6.95
C ILE A 309 3.76 0.56 6.15
N ILE A 310 3.39 0.68 4.86
CA ILE A 310 3.79 1.79 4.01
C ILE A 310 3.28 3.13 4.58
N LEU A 311 2.01 3.19 5.02
CA LEU A 311 1.45 4.40 5.61
C LEU A 311 2.17 4.81 6.89
N VAL A 312 2.44 3.86 7.78
CA VAL A 312 3.20 4.14 9.01
C VAL A 312 4.59 4.66 8.65
N ALA A 313 5.29 4.01 7.73
CA ALA A 313 6.63 4.43 7.32
C ALA A 313 6.65 5.81 6.65
N ASN A 314 5.69 6.11 5.77
CA ASN A 314 5.71 7.34 4.98
C ASN A 314 5.17 8.56 5.72
N ILE A 315 4.14 8.39 6.55
CA ILE A 315 3.35 9.48 7.12
C ILE A 315 3.59 9.58 8.63
N HIS A 316 3.47 8.45 9.34
CA HIS A 316 3.40 8.44 10.80
C HIS A 316 4.71 8.05 11.49
N TYR A 317 5.81 7.83 10.77
CA TYR A 317 7.02 7.20 11.32
C TYR A 317 7.57 7.89 12.57
N ARG A 318 7.66 9.22 12.55
CA ARG A 318 8.17 9.98 13.70
C ARG A 318 7.26 9.81 14.92
N GLN A 319 5.95 9.88 14.72
CA GLN A 319 4.97 9.69 15.80
C GLN A 319 4.98 8.25 16.32
N PHE A 320 5.08 7.27 15.41
CA PHE A 320 5.21 5.85 15.73
C PHE A 320 6.38 5.59 16.68
N MET A 321 7.59 6.03 16.29
CA MET A 321 8.79 5.80 17.10
C MET A 321 8.74 6.48 18.48
N LEU A 322 8.01 7.60 18.60
CA LEU A 322 7.87 8.33 19.85
C LEU A 322 6.82 7.71 20.78
N GLU A 323 5.68 7.27 20.23
CA GLU A 323 4.52 6.87 21.03
C GLU A 323 4.36 5.37 21.22
N TYR A 324 4.90 4.55 20.31
CA TYR A 324 4.75 3.09 20.28
C TYR A 324 6.14 2.44 20.39
N ASN A 325 6.58 2.23 21.62
CA ASN A 325 7.88 1.65 21.96
C ASN A 325 7.77 0.77 23.21
N ILE A 326 8.92 0.24 23.67
CA ILE A 326 8.99 -0.67 24.80
C ILE A 326 8.55 -0.03 26.14
N ASP A 327 8.61 1.31 26.23
CA ASP A 327 8.23 2.08 27.42
C ASP A 327 6.78 2.58 27.35
N SER A 328 6.05 2.27 26.27
CA SER A 328 4.62 2.59 26.13
C SER A 328 3.79 1.82 27.16
N ASN A 329 2.56 2.29 27.42
CA ASN A 329 1.61 1.65 28.34
C ASN A 329 0.28 1.33 27.65
N GLY A 330 -0.46 0.35 28.20
CA GLY A 330 -1.80 -0.03 27.74
C GLY A 330 -1.82 -0.50 26.28
N SER A 331 -2.85 -0.08 25.53
CA SER A 331 -3.05 -0.52 24.14
C SER A 331 -1.87 -0.20 23.21
N LYS A 332 -1.09 0.85 23.50
CA LYS A 332 0.10 1.21 22.70
C LYS A 332 1.21 0.16 22.83
N LEU A 333 1.42 -0.35 24.05
CA LEU A 333 2.38 -1.41 24.30
C LEU A 333 1.93 -2.74 23.69
N GLU A 334 0.63 -3.04 23.78
CA GLU A 334 0.05 -4.24 23.16
C GLU A 334 0.24 -4.25 21.64
N ILE A 335 -0.04 -3.11 20.98
CA ILE A 335 0.22 -2.93 19.55
C ILE A 335 1.71 -3.09 19.28
N TYR A 336 2.59 -2.41 20.03
CA TYR A 336 4.03 -2.50 19.83
C TYR A 336 4.53 -3.96 19.90
N ASN A 337 4.12 -4.71 20.92
CA ASN A 337 4.48 -6.12 21.07
C ASN A 337 3.95 -6.97 19.92
N THR A 338 2.68 -6.76 19.51
CA THR A 338 2.09 -7.44 18.34
C THR A 338 2.93 -7.22 17.08
N LEU A 339 3.41 -5.98 16.85
CA LEU A 339 4.25 -5.66 15.71
C LEU A 339 5.66 -6.24 15.84
N LYS A 340 6.23 -6.26 17.04
CA LYS A 340 7.56 -6.80 17.32
C LYS A 340 7.62 -8.32 17.14
N ASP A 341 6.56 -9.01 17.55
CA ASP A 341 6.47 -10.47 17.53
C ASP A 341 5.82 -11.00 16.24
N SER A 342 5.44 -10.10 15.33
CA SER A 342 4.85 -10.48 14.04
C SER A 342 5.82 -11.26 13.16
N GLU A 343 5.36 -12.41 12.66
CA GLU A 343 6.02 -13.17 11.61
C GLU A 343 5.45 -12.77 10.25
N LEU A 344 6.15 -11.86 9.56
CA LEU A 344 5.79 -11.50 8.20
C LEU A 344 6.32 -12.56 7.21
N PRO A 345 5.65 -12.81 6.07
CA PRO A 345 6.15 -13.73 5.04
C PRO A 345 7.46 -13.24 4.38
N PHE A 346 7.86 -12.00 4.63
CA PHE A 346 9.10 -11.39 4.19
C PHE A 346 9.95 -11.17 5.45
N GLU A 347 11.23 -11.56 5.41
CA GLU A 347 12.14 -11.59 6.56
C GLU A 347 11.98 -10.42 7.56
N GLY A 348 11.94 -10.76 8.84
CA GLY A 348 11.84 -9.82 9.96
C GLY A 348 10.40 -9.56 10.43
N ASN A 349 10.28 -8.62 11.36
CA ASN A 349 8.99 -8.20 11.92
C ASN A 349 8.49 -6.88 11.31
N ALA A 350 7.23 -6.52 11.61
CA ALA A 350 6.62 -5.31 11.09
C ALA A 350 7.40 -4.04 11.44
N ILE A 351 8.01 -3.94 12.61
CA ILE A 351 8.81 -2.78 13.04
C ILE A 351 10.05 -2.62 12.14
N GLN A 352 10.81 -3.70 11.94
CA GLN A 352 11.99 -3.71 11.07
C GLN A 352 11.61 -3.32 9.63
N LYS A 353 10.44 -3.77 9.15
CA LYS A 353 9.96 -3.42 7.82
C LYS A 353 9.59 -1.95 7.70
N ILE A 354 8.89 -1.39 8.69
CA ILE A 354 8.56 0.04 8.77
C ILE A 354 9.84 0.88 8.69
N GLN A 355 10.84 0.54 9.50
CA GLN A 355 12.14 1.22 9.51
C GLN A 355 12.86 1.11 8.16
N SER A 356 12.91 -0.09 7.59
CA SER A 356 13.53 -0.34 6.29
C SER A 356 12.94 0.55 5.20
N ILE A 357 11.61 0.64 5.11
CA ILE A 357 10.93 1.49 4.12
C ILE A 357 11.24 2.97 4.40
N TYR A 358 11.15 3.42 5.65
CA TYR A 358 11.41 4.81 6.01
C TYR A 358 12.84 5.25 5.62
N TYR A 359 13.86 4.48 6.01
CA TYR A 359 15.25 4.82 5.71
C TYR A 359 15.59 4.68 4.23
N ALA A 360 15.01 3.70 3.53
CA ALA A 360 15.17 3.58 2.09
C ALA A 360 14.58 4.80 1.35
N GLY A 361 13.43 5.31 1.80
CA GLY A 361 12.84 6.54 1.25
C GLY A 361 13.70 7.78 1.50
N LYS A 362 14.45 7.85 2.60
CA LYS A 362 15.34 8.98 2.91
C LYS A 362 16.58 9.08 2.02
N GLN A 363 16.91 8.04 1.26
CA GLN A 363 17.98 8.06 0.25
C GLN A 363 17.56 8.76 -1.05
N THR A 364 16.29 9.13 -1.18
CA THR A 364 15.72 9.78 -2.34
C THR A 364 15.12 11.12 -1.92
N GLN A 365 15.58 12.21 -2.52
CA GLN A 365 15.02 13.53 -2.30
C GLN A 365 13.66 13.62 -2.99
N LEU A 366 12.65 14.20 -2.32
CA LEU A 366 11.32 14.41 -2.89
C LEU A 366 11.06 15.91 -3.04
N LEU A 367 10.68 16.30 -4.24
CA LEU A 367 10.22 17.64 -4.58
C LEU A 367 8.77 17.61 -5.03
N PHE A 368 8.04 18.68 -4.70
CA PHE A 368 6.64 18.87 -5.07
C PHE A 368 6.50 20.02 -6.04
N ARG A 369 5.85 19.78 -7.18
CA ARG A 369 5.42 20.86 -8.08
C ARG A 369 3.95 21.17 -7.82
N TYR A 370 3.67 22.45 -7.62
CA TYR A 370 2.31 22.95 -7.44
C TYR A 370 1.91 23.87 -8.59
N LYS A 371 0.64 23.75 -9.01
CA LYS A 371 -0.03 24.76 -9.82
C LYS A 371 -0.80 25.71 -8.93
N ILE A 372 -0.52 27.00 -9.02
CA ILE A 372 -1.26 28.05 -8.31
C ILE A 372 -2.46 28.46 -9.18
N LYS A 373 -3.68 28.41 -8.62
CA LYS A 373 -4.81 29.12 -9.24
C LYS A 373 -4.59 30.61 -9.01
N GLN A 374 -4.29 31.38 -10.07
CA GLN A 374 -4.40 32.83 -9.98
C GLN A 374 -5.88 33.22 -10.12
N GLU A 375 -6.47 33.83 -9.09
CA GLU A 375 -7.73 34.55 -9.25
C GLU A 375 -7.52 35.70 -10.25
N ARG A 376 -8.11 35.57 -11.44
CA ARG A 376 -8.04 36.60 -12.48
C ARG A 376 -8.93 37.79 -12.11
N GLN A 377 -8.32 38.89 -11.71
CA GLN A 377 -8.69 40.20 -12.26
C GLN A 377 -7.95 40.38 -13.59
N GLY A 378 -8.64 40.06 -14.69
CA GLY A 378 -8.30 40.36 -16.09
C GLY A 378 -6.84 40.68 -16.44
N LYS A 379 -5.99 39.66 -16.60
CA LYS A 379 -4.91 39.57 -17.61
C LYS A 379 -4.25 38.20 -17.56
N THR A 380 -4.07 37.57 -18.73
CA THR A 380 -3.35 36.32 -18.94
C THR A 380 -1.85 36.53 -18.69
N ILE A 381 -1.33 36.03 -17.57
CA ILE A 381 0.12 35.86 -17.36
C ILE A 381 0.36 34.46 -16.79
N ASN A 382 1.41 33.81 -17.30
CA ASN A 382 1.79 32.41 -17.14
C ASN A 382 1.61 31.84 -15.72
N ASP A 383 1.18 30.57 -15.68
CA ASP A 383 1.18 29.70 -14.50
C ASP A 383 2.51 29.85 -13.75
N CYS A 384 2.48 30.44 -12.55
CA CYS A 384 3.66 30.46 -11.67
C CYS A 384 3.78 29.07 -11.03
N GLU A 385 4.75 28.29 -11.48
CA GLU A 385 5.12 27.01 -10.87
C GLU A 385 6.10 27.22 -9.71
N HIS A 386 5.88 26.53 -8.59
CA HIS A 386 6.83 26.48 -7.48
C HIS A 386 7.22 25.03 -7.19
N ILE A 387 8.51 24.83 -6.95
CA ILE A 387 9.08 23.55 -6.51
C ILE A 387 9.43 23.68 -5.03
N LEU A 388 8.79 22.88 -4.16
CA LEU A 388 9.12 22.80 -2.73
C LEU A 388 9.92 21.51 -2.45
N CYS A 389 10.94 21.62 -1.61
CA CYS A 389 11.74 20.48 -1.12
C CYS A 389 11.18 19.99 0.21
N ASN A 390 11.09 18.66 0.40
CA ASN A 390 10.85 18.05 1.71
C ASN A 390 12.13 17.86 2.52
#